data_AF-A0A2P0QNI2-F1
#
_entry.id   AF-A0A2P0QNI2-F1
#
_cell.length_a   1.000
_cell.length_b   1.000
_cell.length_c   1.000
_cell.angle_alpha   90.00
_cell.angle_beta   90.00
_cell.angle_gamma   90.00
#
_symmetry.space_group_name_H-M   'P 1'
#
loop_
_entity.id
_entity.type
_entity.pdbx_description
1 polymer ?
#
loop_
_entity_poly.entity_id
_entity_poly.type
_entity_poly.pdbx_seq_one_letter_code
_entity_poly.pdbx_strand_id
1 'polypeptide(L)'
;SDLDKLPDEIRLSTELMLKQWDEQLATLNLHFQSPPELSASLVKVWASSLFVAESCLRRPELLLDLVNSGDLLSAYTEPSYTHKLDQIAIETEAQLMTALRHFRRREMVRIAWRDLAGWAPLSETLAEVSWLADACIQFALAFLYQQACDKRGIPLLADGSPQQIIVLGMGKLGAYELNYSSDIDLIFAYPENGELPDRKATSYSEFFTKLCQSLVKVLDEITADGFVFRTDIRLRPFGDSGPIIMTFE
;
A
#
# COMPACT_ATOMS: atom_id res chain seq x y z
N SER A 1 -2.09 33.39 14.71
CA SER A 1 -1.88 31.95 14.45
C SER A 1 -2.33 31.64 13.03
N ASP A 2 -1.80 30.59 12.37
CA ASP A 2 -2.38 30.14 11.10
C ASP A 2 -3.82 29.61 11.24
N LEU A 3 -4.21 29.21 12.47
CA LEU A 3 -5.59 28.88 12.82
C LEU A 3 -6.56 30.06 12.65
N ASP A 4 -6.11 31.29 12.93
CA ASP A 4 -6.96 32.49 12.86
C ASP A 4 -7.36 32.86 11.43
N LYS A 5 -6.66 32.30 10.44
CA LYS A 5 -6.92 32.51 9.01
C LYS A 5 -7.95 31.52 8.45
N LEU A 6 -8.33 30.49 9.23
CA LEU A 6 -9.25 29.45 8.77
C LEU A 6 -10.71 29.88 8.97
N PRO A 7 -11.64 29.43 8.11
CA PRO A 7 -13.07 29.56 8.36
C PRO A 7 -13.47 28.91 9.70
N ASP A 8 -14.48 29.46 10.37
CA ASP A 8 -14.86 29.08 11.74
C ASP A 8 -15.06 27.57 11.92
N GLU A 9 -15.77 26.91 11.00
CA GLU A 9 -16.03 25.46 11.08
C GLU A 9 -14.76 24.62 11.00
N ILE A 10 -13.84 24.98 10.09
CA ILE A 10 -12.55 24.27 9.90
C ILE A 10 -11.62 24.57 11.07
N ARG A 11 -11.63 25.80 11.59
CA ARG A 11 -10.83 26.17 12.76
C ARG A 11 -11.22 25.34 13.97
N LEU A 12 -12.52 25.26 14.29
CA LEU A 12 -13.02 24.52 15.45
C LEU A 12 -12.69 23.02 15.36
N SER A 13 -12.86 22.41 14.19
CA SER A 13 -12.50 21.00 14.01
C SER A 13 -10.99 20.76 14.12
N THR A 14 -10.18 21.68 13.57
CA THR A 14 -8.70 21.59 13.66
C THR A 14 -8.21 21.76 15.09
N GLU A 15 -8.76 22.73 15.84
CA GLU A 15 -8.46 22.94 17.26
C GLU A 15 -8.80 21.70 18.10
N LEU A 16 -9.95 21.08 17.83
CA LEU A 16 -10.34 19.84 18.51
C LEU A 16 -9.35 18.71 18.22
N MET A 17 -8.94 18.52 16.96
CA MET A 17 -7.96 17.49 16.59
C MET A 17 -6.61 17.73 17.26
N LEU A 18 -6.11 18.98 17.26
CA LEU A 18 -4.84 19.31 17.92
C LEU A 18 -4.90 19.08 19.44
N LYS A 19 -6.02 19.40 20.08
CA LYS A 19 -6.22 19.09 21.50
C LYS A 19 -6.23 17.57 21.76
N GLN A 20 -6.94 16.80 20.94
CA GLN A 20 -6.97 15.34 21.04
C GLN A 20 -5.58 14.72 20.84
N TRP A 21 -4.75 15.33 20.00
CA TRP A 21 -3.36 14.91 19.80
C TRP A 21 -2.54 15.06 21.07
N ASP A 22 -2.60 16.22 21.71
CA ASP A 22 -1.87 16.45 22.97
C ASP A 22 -2.35 15.49 24.08
N GLU A 23 -3.66 15.24 24.16
CA GLU A 23 -4.25 14.26 25.09
C GLU A 23 -3.80 12.82 24.80
N GLN A 24 -3.74 12.43 23.53
CA GLN A 24 -3.22 11.12 23.08
C GLN A 24 -1.75 10.94 23.44
N LEU A 25 -0.90 11.92 23.13
CA LEU A 25 0.52 11.88 23.47
C LEU A 25 0.74 11.76 24.99
N ALA A 26 -0.02 12.53 25.78
CA ALA A 26 0.05 12.44 27.24
C ALA A 26 -0.41 11.07 27.76
N THR A 27 -1.50 10.53 27.20
CA THR A 27 -2.05 9.22 27.60
C THR A 27 -1.08 8.08 27.30
N LEU A 28 -0.40 8.13 26.15
CA LEU A 28 0.58 7.13 25.73
C LEU A 28 1.99 7.40 26.27
N ASN A 29 2.18 8.49 27.03
CA ASN A 29 3.48 8.94 27.53
C ASN A 29 4.53 9.06 26.41
N LEU A 30 4.10 9.58 25.26
CA LEU A 30 4.94 9.80 24.09
C LEU A 30 5.48 11.22 24.08
N HIS A 31 6.78 11.35 23.92
CA HIS A 31 7.44 12.64 23.74
C HIS A 31 7.53 12.96 22.25
N PHE A 32 6.92 14.07 21.85
CA PHE A 32 6.95 14.54 20.47
C PHE A 32 7.66 15.88 20.36
N GLN A 33 8.83 15.88 19.73
CA GLN A 33 9.53 17.10 19.37
C GLN A 33 9.30 17.39 17.89
N SER A 34 8.43 18.34 17.61
CA SER A 34 8.08 18.71 16.24
C SER A 34 9.23 19.52 15.59
N PRO A 35 9.78 19.10 14.44
CA PRO A 35 10.69 19.92 13.66
C PRO A 35 10.04 21.27 13.25
N PRO A 36 10.84 22.31 12.95
CA PRO A 36 10.30 23.59 12.52
C PRO A 36 9.39 23.50 11.29
N GLU A 37 9.79 22.70 10.30
CA GLU A 37 9.04 22.47 9.06
C GLU A 37 7.68 21.84 9.35
N LEU A 38 7.66 20.84 10.24
CA LEU A 38 6.44 20.18 10.66
C LEU A 38 5.51 21.17 11.38
N SER A 39 6.04 21.90 12.36
CA SER A 39 5.28 22.88 13.15
C SER A 39 4.63 23.94 12.26
N ALA A 40 5.35 24.40 11.23
CA ALA A 40 4.86 25.38 10.28
C ALA A 40 3.77 24.84 9.33
N SER A 41 3.72 23.53 9.10
CA SER A 41 2.76 22.90 8.17
C SER A 41 1.58 22.22 8.87
N LEU A 42 1.69 21.88 10.16
CA LEU A 42 0.74 21.05 10.91
C LEU A 42 -0.70 21.53 10.78
N VAL A 43 -0.96 22.81 11.11
CA VAL A 43 -2.31 23.39 11.05
C VAL A 43 -2.88 23.31 9.64
N LYS A 44 -2.07 23.66 8.63
CA LYS A 44 -2.49 23.63 7.21
C LYS A 44 -2.86 22.20 6.79
N VAL A 45 -2.00 21.23 7.09
CA VAL A 45 -2.19 19.83 6.67
C VAL A 45 -3.42 19.23 7.35
N TRP A 46 -3.57 19.42 8.66
CA TRP A 46 -4.69 18.84 9.42
C TRP A 46 -6.02 19.49 9.09
N ALA A 47 -6.03 20.81 8.83
CA ALA A 47 -7.21 21.52 8.33
C ALA A 47 -7.61 21.07 6.91
N SER A 48 -6.64 20.59 6.12
CA SER A 48 -6.86 20.21 4.72
C SER A 48 -7.17 18.72 4.53
N SER A 49 -6.81 17.86 5.48
CA SER A 49 -6.96 16.40 5.34
C SER A 49 -7.32 15.71 6.65
N LEU A 50 -8.61 15.36 6.76
CA LEU A 50 -9.11 14.50 7.82
C LEU A 50 -8.42 13.14 7.84
N PHE A 51 -8.10 12.57 6.67
CA PHE A 51 -7.37 11.31 6.58
C PHE A 51 -6.02 11.37 7.32
N VAL A 52 -5.24 12.44 7.11
CA VAL A 52 -3.94 12.60 7.77
C VAL A 52 -4.12 12.79 9.27
N ALA A 53 -5.02 13.70 9.68
CA ALA A 53 -5.26 14.00 11.08
C ALA A 53 -5.76 12.77 11.85
N GLU A 54 -6.78 12.07 11.34
CA GLU A 54 -7.33 10.86 11.96
C GLU A 54 -6.32 9.70 11.99
N SER A 55 -5.48 9.57 10.95
CA SER A 55 -4.43 8.55 10.94
C SER A 55 -3.39 8.79 12.03
N CYS A 56 -3.00 10.05 12.24
CA CYS A 56 -2.08 10.43 13.32
C CYS A 56 -2.75 10.26 14.69
N LEU A 57 -3.99 10.71 14.86
CA LEU A 57 -4.73 10.57 16.13
C LEU A 57 -4.97 9.12 16.54
N ARG A 58 -5.25 8.24 15.57
CA ARG A 58 -5.48 6.81 15.83
C ARG A 58 -4.20 6.09 16.23
N ARG A 59 -3.06 6.50 15.69
CA ARG A 59 -1.76 5.88 15.94
C ARG A 59 -0.66 6.95 15.97
N PRO A 60 -0.47 7.65 17.09
CA PRO A 60 0.51 8.72 17.19
C PRO A 60 1.94 8.30 16.85
N GLU A 61 2.29 7.05 17.12
CA GLU A 61 3.59 6.46 16.78
C GLU A 61 3.90 6.55 15.28
N LEU A 62 2.89 6.60 14.41
CA LEU A 62 3.07 6.76 12.97
C LEU A 62 3.76 8.08 12.63
N LEU A 63 3.26 9.19 13.17
CA LEU A 63 3.84 10.52 12.89
C LEU A 63 5.20 10.67 13.58
N LEU A 64 5.34 10.15 14.79
CA LEU A 64 6.62 10.13 15.52
C LEU A 64 7.68 9.37 14.72
N ASP A 65 7.35 8.20 14.20
CA ASP A 65 8.27 7.39 13.40
C ASP A 65 8.67 8.10 12.10
N LEU A 66 7.72 8.72 11.39
CA LEU A 66 8.01 9.52 10.19
C LEU A 66 8.93 10.70 10.46
N VAL A 67 8.79 11.35 11.62
CA VAL A 67 9.63 12.47 12.05
C VAL A 67 11.02 11.99 12.47
N ASN A 68 11.09 10.98 13.34
CA ASN A 68 12.34 10.50 13.92
C ASN A 68 13.24 9.81 12.88
N SER A 69 12.66 9.14 11.89
CA SER A 69 13.40 8.55 10.78
C SER A 69 13.88 9.59 9.75
N GLY A 70 13.32 10.80 9.77
CA GLY A 70 13.53 11.81 8.72
C GLY A 70 12.76 11.53 7.43
N ASP A 71 11.97 10.45 7.37
CA ASP A 71 11.21 10.05 6.20
C ASP A 71 10.19 11.12 5.77
N LEU A 72 9.59 11.83 6.73
CA LEU A 72 8.57 12.85 6.46
C LEU A 72 9.07 13.96 5.51
N LEU A 73 10.33 14.37 5.71
CA LEU A 73 10.96 15.44 4.95
C LEU A 73 11.69 14.94 3.70
N SER A 74 11.81 13.62 3.53
CA SER A 74 12.58 13.00 2.45
C SER A 74 11.68 12.68 1.25
N ALA A 75 12.14 13.00 0.04
CA ALA A 75 11.60 12.46 -1.20
C ALA A 75 12.10 11.02 -1.37
N TYR A 76 11.25 10.13 -1.87
CA TYR A 76 11.65 8.74 -2.14
C TYR A 76 11.95 8.54 -3.62
N THR A 77 12.79 7.56 -3.89
CA THR A 77 12.94 6.95 -5.23
C THR A 77 12.14 5.67 -5.32
N GLU A 78 11.88 5.20 -6.54
CA GLU A 78 11.16 3.93 -6.81
C GLU A 78 11.60 2.74 -5.91
N PRO A 79 12.90 2.43 -5.71
CA PRO A 79 13.30 1.27 -4.90
C PRO A 79 13.07 1.42 -3.39
N SER A 80 12.73 2.62 -2.90
CA SER A 80 12.67 2.92 -1.47
C SER A 80 11.58 2.10 -0.77
N TYR A 81 10.43 1.93 -1.43
CA TYR A 81 9.30 1.19 -0.87
C TYR A 81 9.59 -0.30 -0.77
N THR A 82 10.16 -0.89 -1.82
CA THR A 82 10.59 -2.29 -1.81
C THR A 82 11.62 -2.52 -0.70
N HIS A 83 12.64 -1.67 -0.61
CA HIS A 83 13.67 -1.81 0.42
C HIS A 83 13.10 -1.72 1.85
N LYS A 84 12.11 -0.85 2.09
CA LYS A 84 11.46 -0.73 3.41
C LYS A 84 10.56 -1.94 3.71
N LEU A 85 9.85 -2.47 2.72
CA LEU A 85 9.02 -3.67 2.87
C LEU A 85 9.87 -4.92 3.13
N ASP A 86 11.03 -5.05 2.47
CA ASP A 86 11.96 -6.18 2.65
C ASP A 86 12.53 -6.28 4.07
N GLN A 87 12.48 -5.19 4.84
CA GLN A 87 12.89 -5.19 6.25
C GLN A 87 11.81 -5.76 7.20
N ILE A 88 10.59 -5.98 6.71
CA ILE A 88 9.48 -6.49 7.51
C ILE A 88 9.44 -8.01 7.43
N ALA A 89 9.70 -8.67 8.55
CA ALA A 89 9.56 -10.12 8.66
C ALA A 89 8.09 -10.52 8.74
N ILE A 90 7.65 -11.39 7.82
CA ILE A 90 6.29 -11.92 7.75
C ILE A 90 6.35 -13.44 7.70
N GLU A 91 5.57 -14.10 8.55
CA GLU A 91 5.48 -15.57 8.61
C GLU A 91 4.09 -16.07 8.21
N THR A 92 3.06 -15.24 8.37
CA THR A 92 1.65 -15.62 8.17
C THR A 92 0.91 -14.64 7.26
N GLU A 93 -0.12 -15.11 6.55
CA GLU A 93 -0.99 -14.25 5.74
C GLU A 93 -1.66 -13.15 6.59
N ALA A 94 -2.00 -13.44 7.85
CA ALA A 94 -2.55 -12.44 8.77
C ALA A 94 -1.54 -11.31 9.07
N GLN A 95 -0.29 -11.65 9.34
CA GLN A 95 0.78 -10.66 9.51
C GLN A 95 1.00 -9.86 8.23
N LEU A 96 0.98 -10.50 7.06
CA LEU A 96 1.09 -9.81 5.75
C LEU A 96 -0.01 -8.75 5.61
N MET A 97 -1.26 -9.14 5.85
CA MET A 97 -2.41 -8.26 5.71
C MET A 97 -2.33 -7.03 6.64
N THR A 98 -1.98 -7.24 7.91
CA THR A 98 -1.83 -6.15 8.89
C THR A 98 -0.63 -5.25 8.54
N ALA A 99 0.52 -5.86 8.21
CA ALA A 99 1.74 -5.11 7.89
C ALA A 99 1.56 -4.21 6.67
N LEU A 100 0.98 -4.71 5.58
CA LEU A 100 0.76 -3.91 4.37
C LEU A 100 -0.21 -2.76 4.59
N ARG A 101 -1.27 -2.95 5.39
CA ARG A 101 -2.23 -1.88 5.71
C ARG A 101 -1.59 -0.78 6.56
N HIS A 102 -0.77 -1.16 7.54
CA HIS A 102 -0.01 -0.20 8.33
C HIS A 102 1.03 0.54 7.49
N PHE A 103 1.79 -0.20 6.67
CA PHE A 103 2.79 0.37 5.76
C PHE A 103 2.14 1.36 4.79
N ARG A 104 1.09 0.95 4.07
CA ARG A 104 0.34 1.82 3.16
C ARG A 104 -0.20 3.05 3.88
N ARG A 105 -0.77 2.92 5.09
CA ARG A 105 -1.26 4.07 5.86
C ARG A 105 -0.12 5.04 6.19
N ARG A 106 1.01 4.54 6.70
CA ARG A 106 2.19 5.35 7.01
C ARG A 106 2.66 6.13 5.80
N GLU A 107 2.86 5.45 4.68
CA GLU A 107 3.37 6.08 3.46
C GLU A 107 2.35 7.05 2.83
N MET A 108 1.06 6.74 2.88
CA MET A 108 0.02 7.66 2.41
C MET A 108 -0.06 8.93 3.26
N VAL A 109 0.13 8.83 4.58
CA VAL A 109 0.25 10.00 5.45
C VAL A 109 1.46 10.82 5.05
N ARG A 110 2.62 10.19 4.86
CA ARG A 110 3.85 10.86 4.42
C ARG A 110 3.65 11.61 3.10
N ILE A 111 3.17 10.92 2.06
CA ILE A 111 2.96 11.49 0.73
C ILE A 111 1.96 12.64 0.79
N ALA A 112 0.81 12.46 1.47
CA ALA A 112 -0.20 13.50 1.64
C ALA A 112 0.33 14.71 2.43
N TRP A 113 1.17 14.49 3.44
CA TRP A 113 1.78 15.58 4.18
C TRP A 113 2.68 16.42 3.28
N ARG A 114 3.56 15.77 2.51
CA ARG A 114 4.48 16.45 1.57
C ARG A 114 3.73 17.23 0.51
N ASP A 115 2.64 16.69 -0.03
CA ASP A 115 1.75 17.37 -0.98
C ASP A 115 1.12 18.63 -0.35
N LEU A 116 0.38 18.45 0.74
CA LEU A 116 -0.40 19.52 1.37
C LEU A 116 0.47 20.61 1.98
N ALA A 117 1.66 20.26 2.47
CA ALA A 117 2.65 21.22 2.96
C ALA A 117 3.34 21.99 1.81
N GLY A 118 3.23 21.52 0.56
CA GLY A 118 3.88 22.10 -0.61
C GLY A 118 5.37 21.76 -0.70
N TRP A 119 5.77 20.63 -0.12
CA TRP A 119 7.16 20.14 -0.13
C TRP A 119 7.48 19.25 -1.32
N ALA A 120 6.46 18.69 -1.97
CA ALA A 120 6.57 17.85 -3.14
C ALA A 120 5.67 18.39 -4.26
N PRO A 121 6.11 18.41 -5.53
CA PRO A 121 5.24 18.68 -6.66
C PRO A 121 4.29 17.51 -6.92
N LEU A 122 3.15 17.77 -7.58
CA LEU A 122 2.15 16.75 -7.89
C LEU A 122 2.73 15.54 -8.66
N SER A 123 3.69 15.76 -9.56
CA SER A 123 4.33 14.66 -10.30
C SER A 123 5.08 13.70 -9.39
N GLU A 124 5.70 14.21 -8.31
CA GLU A 124 6.38 13.38 -7.31
C GLU A 124 5.37 12.55 -6.51
N THR A 125 4.27 13.18 -6.07
CA THR A 125 3.28 12.50 -5.24
C THR A 125 2.53 11.42 -6.02
N LEU A 126 2.21 11.65 -7.30
CA LEU A 126 1.62 10.64 -8.18
C LEU A 126 2.57 9.44 -8.38
N ALA A 127 3.85 9.71 -8.68
CA ALA A 127 4.84 8.66 -8.86
C ALA A 127 5.06 7.85 -7.57
N GLU A 128 5.16 8.52 -6.41
CA GLU A 128 5.32 7.85 -5.12
C GLU A 128 4.12 6.96 -4.75
N VAL A 129 2.88 7.39 -5.05
CA VAL A 129 1.70 6.53 -4.85
C VAL A 129 1.75 5.29 -5.75
N SER A 130 2.20 5.44 -7.01
CA SER A 130 2.40 4.32 -7.92
C SER A 130 3.48 3.35 -7.45
N TRP A 131 4.65 3.84 -7.06
CA TRP A 131 5.72 2.99 -6.53
C TRP A 131 5.34 2.27 -5.24
N LEU A 132 4.55 2.92 -4.37
CA LEU A 132 4.00 2.28 -3.18
C LEU A 132 3.04 1.13 -3.55
N ALA A 133 2.19 1.32 -4.57
CA ALA A 133 1.30 0.27 -5.05
C ALA A 133 2.09 -0.91 -5.61
N ASP A 134 3.05 -0.65 -6.49
CA ASP A 134 3.92 -1.69 -7.08
C ASP A 134 4.66 -2.48 -6.01
N ALA A 135 5.27 -1.81 -5.04
CA ALA A 135 6.01 -2.48 -3.98
C ALA A 135 5.10 -3.34 -3.09
N CYS A 136 3.88 -2.86 -2.76
CA CYS A 136 2.89 -3.65 -2.02
C CYS A 136 2.44 -4.90 -2.80
N ILE A 137 2.19 -4.76 -4.10
CA ILE A 137 1.78 -5.88 -4.98
C ILE A 137 2.89 -6.92 -5.04
N GLN A 138 4.13 -6.49 -5.32
CA GLN A 138 5.29 -7.38 -5.44
C GLN A 138 5.57 -8.12 -4.14
N PHE A 139 5.56 -7.41 -3.01
CA PHE A 139 5.83 -8.00 -1.69
C PHE A 139 4.75 -9.04 -1.31
N ALA A 140 3.47 -8.70 -1.50
CA ALA A 140 2.37 -9.62 -1.24
C ALA A 140 2.44 -10.86 -2.15
N LEU A 141 2.70 -10.64 -3.44
CA LEU A 141 2.78 -11.72 -4.42
C LEU A 141 3.92 -12.69 -4.11
N ALA A 142 5.12 -12.17 -3.82
CA ALA A 142 6.29 -12.98 -3.48
C ALA A 142 6.01 -13.88 -2.25
N PHE A 143 5.43 -13.30 -1.20
CA PHE A 143 5.06 -14.05 0.00
C PHE A 143 4.02 -15.16 -0.30
N LEU A 144 2.94 -14.81 -1.00
CA LEU A 144 1.85 -15.75 -1.30
C LEU A 144 2.32 -16.86 -2.25
N TYR A 145 3.17 -16.53 -3.22
CA TYR A 145 3.75 -17.51 -4.15
C TYR A 145 4.63 -18.50 -3.39
N GLN A 146 5.50 -18.02 -2.49
CA GLN A 146 6.34 -18.90 -1.67
C GLN A 146 5.49 -19.84 -0.82
N GLN A 147 4.47 -19.34 -0.11
CA GLN A 147 3.58 -20.19 0.67
C GLN A 147 2.83 -21.23 -0.18
N ALA A 148 2.39 -20.84 -1.37
CA ALA A 148 1.71 -21.75 -2.29
C ALA A 148 2.66 -22.85 -2.77
N CYS A 149 3.91 -22.49 -3.08
CA CYS A 149 4.96 -23.42 -3.49
C CYS A 149 5.34 -24.39 -2.36
N ASP A 150 5.52 -23.91 -1.13
CA ASP A 150 5.85 -24.76 0.02
C ASP A 150 4.76 -25.81 0.27
N LYS A 151 3.50 -25.47 -0.04
CA LYS A 151 2.35 -26.35 0.17
C LYS A 151 2.11 -27.34 -0.97
N ARG A 152 2.34 -26.95 -2.23
CA ARG A 152 1.90 -27.70 -3.41
C ARG A 152 3.00 -28.04 -4.40
N GLY A 153 4.21 -27.55 -4.20
CA GLY A 153 5.29 -27.62 -5.18
C GLY A 153 5.34 -26.41 -6.11
N ILE A 154 6.43 -26.32 -6.87
CA ILE A 154 6.78 -25.18 -7.70
C ILE A 154 6.32 -25.44 -9.14
N PRO A 155 5.56 -24.53 -9.78
CA PRO A 155 5.32 -24.58 -11.23
C PRO A 155 6.64 -24.42 -11.98
N LEU A 156 6.93 -25.28 -12.95
CA LEU A 156 8.18 -25.26 -13.73
C LEU A 156 7.89 -25.02 -15.22
N LEU A 157 8.80 -24.32 -15.89
CA LEU A 157 8.87 -24.24 -17.34
C LEU A 157 9.44 -25.53 -17.93
N ALA A 158 9.35 -25.68 -19.27
CA ALA A 158 9.88 -26.83 -19.98
C ALA A 158 11.39 -27.08 -19.76
N ASP A 159 12.16 -26.04 -19.46
CA ASP A 159 13.59 -26.13 -19.14
C ASP A 159 13.89 -26.49 -17.66
N GLY A 160 12.85 -26.67 -16.85
CA GLY A 160 12.93 -26.99 -15.43
C GLY A 160 13.13 -25.78 -14.51
N SER A 161 13.13 -24.55 -15.02
CA SER A 161 13.20 -23.34 -14.19
C SER A 161 11.83 -22.98 -13.59
N PRO A 162 11.77 -22.28 -12.43
CA PRO A 162 10.51 -21.86 -11.84
C PRO A 162 9.72 -20.90 -12.74
N GLN A 163 8.47 -21.24 -13.00
CA GLN A 163 7.53 -20.36 -13.70
C GLN A 163 6.94 -19.33 -12.74
N GLN A 164 7.02 -18.06 -13.13
CA GLN A 164 6.46 -16.94 -12.39
C GLN A 164 5.18 -16.42 -13.04
N ILE A 165 4.32 -15.84 -12.19
CA ILE A 165 3.16 -15.06 -12.61
C ILE A 165 3.59 -13.64 -13.00
N ILE A 166 2.96 -13.11 -14.04
CA ILE A 166 3.10 -11.74 -14.50
C ILE A 166 1.86 -10.95 -14.05
N VAL A 167 2.10 -9.79 -13.44
CA VAL A 167 1.06 -8.83 -13.07
C VAL A 167 1.25 -7.58 -13.92
N LEU A 168 0.25 -7.22 -14.70
CA LEU A 168 0.24 -6.03 -15.54
C LEU A 168 -0.60 -4.95 -14.85
N GLY A 169 0.05 -3.86 -14.45
CA GLY A 169 -0.64 -2.65 -14.01
C GLY A 169 -1.19 -1.87 -15.20
N MET A 170 -2.50 -1.66 -15.22
CA MET A 170 -3.20 -0.95 -16.28
C MET A 170 -3.58 0.47 -15.82
N GLY A 171 -4.14 1.26 -16.74
CA GLY A 171 -4.67 2.57 -16.42
C GLY A 171 -3.64 3.49 -15.77
N LYS A 172 -4.02 4.11 -14.65
CA LYS A 172 -3.16 5.05 -13.91
C LYS A 172 -1.96 4.37 -13.26
N LEU A 173 -2.09 3.11 -12.84
CA LEU A 173 -0.96 2.36 -12.29
C LEU A 173 0.11 2.17 -13.38
N GLY A 174 -0.28 1.67 -14.55
CA GLY A 174 0.63 1.48 -15.68
C GLY A 174 1.24 2.76 -16.24
N ALA A 175 0.61 3.91 -15.99
CA ALA A 175 1.10 5.23 -16.39
C ALA A 175 1.94 5.94 -15.31
N TYR A 176 2.11 5.35 -14.12
CA TYR A 176 2.73 5.99 -12.94
C TYR A 176 2.03 7.29 -12.49
N GLU A 177 0.71 7.33 -12.59
CA GLU A 177 -0.13 8.50 -12.28
C GLU A 177 -1.24 8.17 -11.26
N LEU A 178 -1.00 7.25 -10.32
CA LEU A 178 -1.99 6.94 -9.29
C LEU A 178 -2.19 8.13 -8.35
N ASN A 179 -3.46 8.35 -7.98
CA ASN A 179 -3.84 9.31 -6.95
C ASN A 179 -4.39 8.60 -5.71
N TYR A 180 -4.59 9.35 -4.61
CA TYR A 180 -4.97 8.81 -3.29
C TYR A 180 -6.24 7.92 -3.27
N SER A 181 -7.15 8.09 -4.23
CA SER A 181 -8.42 7.38 -4.32
C SER A 181 -8.54 6.47 -5.54
N SER A 182 -7.44 6.23 -6.25
CA SER A 182 -7.44 5.38 -7.44
C SER A 182 -7.51 3.91 -7.05
N ASP A 183 -8.31 3.15 -7.80
CA ASP A 183 -8.23 1.70 -7.83
C ASP A 183 -6.97 1.29 -8.61
N ILE A 184 -6.43 0.10 -8.33
CA ILE A 184 -5.36 -0.52 -9.11
C ILE A 184 -5.96 -1.51 -10.10
N ASP A 185 -5.80 -1.21 -11.38
CA ASP A 185 -6.27 -2.08 -12.46
C ASP A 185 -5.22 -3.14 -12.77
N LEU A 186 -5.51 -4.42 -12.55
CA LEU A 186 -4.55 -5.53 -12.72
C LEU A 186 -5.03 -6.56 -13.75
N ILE A 187 -4.10 -7.04 -14.58
CA ILE A 187 -4.27 -8.22 -15.42
C ILE A 187 -3.19 -9.24 -15.06
N PHE A 188 -3.58 -10.52 -14.94
CA PHE A 188 -2.67 -11.60 -14.58
C PHE A 188 -2.41 -12.51 -15.78
N ALA A 189 -1.17 -12.94 -15.94
CA ALA A 189 -0.80 -13.94 -16.94
C ALA A 189 0.32 -14.88 -16.44
N TYR A 190 0.45 -16.05 -17.05
CA TYR A 190 1.57 -16.97 -16.81
C TYR A 190 2.02 -17.62 -18.13
N PRO A 191 3.29 -18.05 -18.26
CA PRO A 191 3.84 -18.50 -19.54
C PRO A 191 3.19 -19.71 -20.20
N GLU A 192 3.12 -20.85 -19.51
CA GLU A 192 2.81 -22.16 -20.10
C GLU A 192 1.86 -22.96 -19.20
N ASN A 193 1.02 -23.80 -19.81
CA ASN A 193 0.19 -24.74 -19.07
C ASN A 193 1.01 -25.93 -18.55
N GLY A 194 0.53 -26.54 -17.47
CA GLY A 194 1.16 -27.71 -16.89
C GLY A 194 0.46 -28.17 -15.62
N GLU A 195 1.07 -29.13 -14.96
CA GLU A 195 0.58 -29.71 -13.71
C GLU A 195 1.69 -29.70 -12.66
N LEU A 196 1.31 -29.44 -11.41
CA LEU A 196 2.22 -29.53 -10.28
C LEU A 196 2.57 -30.99 -9.97
N PRO A 197 3.78 -31.26 -9.46
CA PRO A 197 4.17 -32.60 -9.02
C PRO A 197 3.55 -32.98 -7.66
N ASP A 198 2.32 -32.54 -7.39
CA ASP A 198 1.57 -32.89 -6.19
C ASP A 198 0.73 -34.15 -6.41
N ARG A 199 0.16 -34.71 -5.34
CA ARG A 199 -0.67 -35.93 -5.42
C ARG A 199 -1.93 -35.75 -6.26
N LYS A 200 -2.35 -34.52 -6.53
CA LYS A 200 -3.61 -34.20 -7.22
C LYS A 200 -3.40 -33.83 -8.68
N ALA A 201 -2.15 -33.72 -9.15
CA ALA A 201 -1.81 -33.15 -10.43
C ALA A 201 -2.50 -31.79 -10.64
N THR A 202 -2.41 -30.91 -9.63
CA THR A 202 -3.06 -29.59 -9.68
C THR A 202 -2.57 -28.82 -10.92
N SER A 203 -3.48 -28.37 -11.78
CA SER A 203 -3.09 -27.60 -12.97
C SER A 203 -2.49 -26.23 -12.58
N TYR A 204 -1.57 -25.71 -13.39
CA TYR A 204 -0.99 -24.38 -13.19
C TYR A 204 -2.07 -23.28 -13.21
N SER A 205 -3.08 -23.43 -14.08
CA SER A 205 -4.25 -22.57 -14.09
C SER A 205 -4.96 -22.53 -12.72
N GLU A 206 -5.20 -23.70 -12.09
CA GLU A 206 -5.82 -23.75 -10.76
C GLU A 206 -4.90 -23.14 -9.68
N PHE A 207 -3.60 -23.45 -9.74
CA PHE A 207 -2.60 -22.92 -8.80
C PHE A 207 -2.56 -21.39 -8.85
N PHE A 208 -2.36 -20.81 -10.03
CA PHE A 208 -2.25 -19.37 -10.18
C PHE A 208 -3.59 -18.65 -10.00
N THR A 209 -4.72 -19.27 -10.35
CA THR A 209 -6.05 -18.72 -10.05
C THR A 209 -6.21 -18.48 -8.55
N LYS A 210 -5.82 -19.46 -7.72
CA LYS A 210 -5.86 -19.32 -6.25
C LYS A 210 -4.89 -18.25 -5.75
N LEU A 211 -3.69 -18.19 -6.34
CA LEU A 211 -2.71 -17.15 -6.00
C LEU A 211 -3.25 -15.75 -6.28
N CYS A 212 -3.87 -15.53 -7.46
CA CYS A 212 -4.47 -14.24 -7.83
C CYS A 212 -5.59 -13.86 -6.88
N GLN A 213 -6.47 -14.81 -6.53
CA GLN A 213 -7.56 -14.59 -5.57
C GLN A 213 -7.04 -14.19 -4.19
N SER A 214 -5.99 -14.87 -3.71
CA SER A 214 -5.32 -14.51 -2.45
C SER A 214 -4.67 -13.14 -2.51
N LEU A 215 -4.03 -12.78 -3.63
CA LEU A 215 -3.42 -11.45 -3.81
C LEU A 215 -4.48 -10.34 -3.77
N VAL A 216 -5.55 -10.48 -4.55
CA VAL A 216 -6.68 -9.53 -4.57
C VAL A 216 -7.26 -9.38 -3.16
N LYS A 217 -7.47 -10.49 -2.45
CA LYS A 217 -7.96 -10.48 -1.07
C LYS A 217 -7.02 -9.70 -0.14
N VAL A 218 -5.71 -9.98 -0.16
CA VAL A 218 -4.74 -9.30 0.71
C VAL A 218 -4.75 -7.79 0.49
N LEU A 219 -4.87 -7.35 -0.78
CA LEU A 219 -4.84 -5.94 -1.16
C LEU A 219 -6.15 -5.19 -0.87
N ASP A 220 -7.30 -5.78 -1.21
CA ASP A 220 -8.60 -5.10 -1.27
C ASP A 220 -9.49 -5.32 -0.03
N GLU A 221 -9.36 -6.45 0.67
CA GLU A 221 -10.26 -6.79 1.78
C GLU A 221 -10.23 -5.71 2.89
N ILE A 222 -11.40 -5.23 3.30
CA ILE A 222 -11.50 -4.24 4.37
C ILE A 222 -11.44 -4.96 5.72
N THR A 223 -10.41 -4.64 6.50
CA THR A 223 -10.21 -5.13 7.87
C THR A 223 -10.36 -3.99 8.88
N ALA A 224 -10.16 -4.26 10.18
CA ALA A 224 -10.05 -3.22 11.20
C ALA A 224 -8.93 -2.20 10.90
N ASP A 225 -7.88 -2.64 10.20
CA ASP A 225 -6.77 -1.80 9.76
C ASP A 225 -7.02 -1.12 8.41
N GLY A 226 -8.20 -1.28 7.81
CA GLY A 226 -8.56 -0.77 6.49
C GLY A 226 -8.17 -1.74 5.37
N PHE A 227 -7.73 -1.19 4.23
CA PHE A 227 -7.31 -1.92 3.02
C PHE A 227 -5.99 -1.34 2.49
N VAL A 228 -5.33 -2.04 1.56
CA VAL A 228 -4.09 -1.57 0.93
C VAL A 228 -4.44 -0.74 -0.31
N PHE A 229 -5.01 -1.38 -1.33
CA PHE A 229 -5.52 -0.76 -2.54
C PHE A 229 -6.75 -1.50 -3.03
N ARG A 230 -7.76 -0.74 -3.47
CA ARG A 230 -8.90 -1.31 -4.17
C ARG A 230 -8.43 -1.88 -5.48
N THR A 231 -8.79 -3.12 -5.77
CA THR A 231 -8.23 -3.85 -6.91
C THR A 231 -9.30 -4.14 -7.93
N ASP A 232 -9.13 -3.62 -9.15
CA ASP A 232 -10.01 -3.90 -10.29
C ASP A 232 -9.32 -4.87 -11.26
N ILE A 233 -9.98 -5.99 -11.55
CA ILE A 233 -9.47 -7.02 -12.46
C ILE A 233 -10.31 -7.13 -13.74
N ARG A 234 -11.21 -6.17 -14.00
CA ARG A 234 -12.20 -6.24 -15.08
C ARG A 234 -11.63 -5.99 -16.48
N LEU A 235 -10.44 -5.38 -16.57
CA LEU A 235 -9.76 -5.15 -17.85
C LEU A 235 -9.15 -6.43 -18.44
N ARG A 236 -9.19 -7.55 -17.73
CA ARG A 236 -8.73 -8.85 -18.24
C ARG A 236 -9.54 -9.30 -19.47
N PRO A 237 -8.95 -10.12 -20.36
CA PRO A 237 -9.67 -10.62 -21.52
C PRO A 237 -10.98 -11.35 -21.15
N PHE A 238 -12.03 -11.10 -21.94
CA PHE A 238 -13.41 -11.54 -21.67
C PHE A 238 -14.07 -10.94 -20.41
N GLY A 239 -13.43 -9.95 -19.78
CA GLY A 239 -13.98 -9.20 -18.65
C GLY A 239 -14.38 -10.09 -17.48
N ASP A 240 -15.52 -9.79 -16.85
CA ASP A 240 -16.02 -10.53 -15.68
C ASP A 240 -16.30 -12.01 -15.94
N SER A 241 -16.61 -12.35 -17.18
CA SER A 241 -16.90 -13.73 -17.60
C SER A 241 -15.63 -14.54 -17.91
N GLY A 242 -14.47 -13.89 -17.98
CA GLY A 242 -13.18 -14.50 -18.26
C GLY A 242 -12.49 -15.08 -17.02
N PRO A 243 -11.58 -16.05 -17.20
CA PRO A 243 -10.73 -16.52 -16.11
C PRO A 243 -9.92 -15.36 -15.52
N ILE A 244 -9.63 -15.41 -14.21
CA ILE A 244 -8.86 -14.36 -13.53
C ILE A 244 -7.43 -14.22 -14.08
N ILE A 245 -6.88 -15.33 -14.58
CA ILE A 245 -5.53 -15.43 -15.13
C ILE A 245 -5.55 -16.27 -16.40
N MET A 246 -4.72 -15.91 -17.39
CA MET A 246 -4.57 -16.66 -18.64
C MET A 246 -3.12 -17.03 -18.93
N THR A 247 -2.94 -18.09 -19.72
CA THR A 247 -1.65 -18.39 -20.34
C THR A 247 -1.38 -17.44 -21.52
N PHE A 248 -0.11 -17.19 -21.85
CA PHE A 248 0.30 -16.48 -23.06
C PHE A 248 1.15 -17.32 -24.03
N GLU A 249 1.10 -18.65 -23.84
CA GLU A 249 1.55 -19.65 -24.81
C GLU A 249 0.89 -19.49 -26.19
#